data_AF-A0A972DJ35-F1
#
_entry.id   AF-A0A972DJ35-F1
#
_cell.length_a   1.000
_cell.length_b   1.000
_cell.length_c   1.000
_cell.angle_alpha   90.00
_cell.angle_beta   90.00
_cell.angle_gamma   90.00
#
_symmetry.space_group_name_H-M   'P 1'
#
loop_
_entity.id
_entity.type
_entity.pdbx_description
1 polymer ?
#
loop_
_entity_poly.entity_id
_entity_poly.type
_entity_poly.pdbx_seq_one_letter_code
_entity_poly.pdbx_strand_id
1 'polypeptide(L)'
;MSHLLDLQKFYPEDIEITSINETSDRIVVEVKSRTKSQKCPSCGCESNQYHSTYKRKISDLPILGRSVLLIVTAYKYRCNNIDCNQKVFAEELHGFAGWYRRRTARLEDLILTIASNSSCEGCSRICKYMGIDVSGDTIIRLLMRYAERQDVSCSEIIGVDDWAYKKGQTYGTLICDQRTHKPVALLDGRDGSELKKWLQNNKHITMITRDRASAYAKAISEVLPDVMQIADRFHLHQNLLKAIKDVLSKEIPSKIMISDESSAHETEPRLKTEQNKKK
;
A
#
# COMPACT_ATOMS: atom_id res chain seq x y z
N MET A 1 -11.65 -19.07 40.67
CA MET A 1 -10.32 -18.48 40.41
C MET A 1 -10.51 -17.32 39.45
N SER A 2 -10.25 -16.09 39.89
CA SER A 2 -10.21 -14.96 38.96
C SER A 2 -9.00 -15.15 38.06
N HIS A 3 -9.22 -15.62 36.83
CA HIS A 3 -8.20 -15.57 35.80
C HIS A 3 -7.98 -14.10 35.43
N LEU A 4 -7.15 -13.40 36.22
CA LEU A 4 -6.65 -12.11 35.80
C LEU A 4 -5.81 -12.32 34.54
N LEU A 5 -6.04 -11.46 33.55
CA LEU A 5 -5.24 -11.42 32.35
C LEU A 5 -3.82 -10.98 32.73
N ASP A 6 -2.85 -11.86 32.54
CA ASP A 6 -1.44 -11.55 32.80
C ASP A 6 -0.86 -10.75 31.63
N LEU A 7 -0.73 -9.43 31.81
CA LEU A 7 -0.24 -8.52 30.78
C LEU A 7 1.21 -8.81 30.37
N GLN A 8 2.02 -9.41 31.26
CA GLN A 8 3.43 -9.73 30.99
C GLN A 8 3.57 -10.71 29.81
N LYS A 9 2.59 -11.60 29.60
CA LYS A 9 2.60 -12.58 28.51
C LYS A 9 2.46 -11.96 27.11
N PHE A 10 2.07 -10.68 27.04
CA PHE A 10 1.97 -9.95 25.77
C PHE A 10 3.25 -9.20 25.41
N TYR A 11 4.29 -9.28 26.23
CA TYR A 11 5.60 -8.70 25.96
C TYR A 11 6.67 -9.80 25.84
N PRO A 12 7.74 -9.56 25.06
CA PRO A 12 8.88 -10.47 24.98
C PRO A 12 9.47 -10.83 26.36
N GLU A 13 10.08 -12.01 26.48
CA GLU A 13 10.65 -12.52 27.75
C GLU A 13 11.79 -11.65 28.30
N ASP A 14 12.49 -10.94 27.41
CA ASP A 14 13.54 -9.99 27.72
C ASP A 14 13.03 -8.60 28.13
N ILE A 15 11.71 -8.42 28.25
CA ILE A 15 11.07 -7.20 28.72
C ILE A 15 10.21 -7.51 29.93
N GLU A 16 10.48 -6.83 31.05
CA GLU A 16 9.74 -6.98 32.29
C GLU A 16 8.87 -5.76 32.57
N ILE A 17 7.59 -5.97 32.86
CA ILE A 17 6.70 -4.92 33.36
C ILE A 17 7.06 -4.63 34.81
N THR A 18 7.41 -3.39 35.10
CA THR A 18 7.72 -2.92 36.46
C THR A 18 6.56 -2.19 37.11
N SER A 19 5.76 -1.47 36.33
CA SER A 19 4.57 -0.78 36.82
C SER A 19 3.56 -0.51 35.70
N ILE A 20 2.30 -0.39 36.06
CA ILE A 20 1.20 -0.01 35.15
C ILE A 20 0.45 1.13 35.81
N ASN A 21 0.29 2.24 35.09
CA ASN A 21 -0.48 3.39 35.52
C ASN A 21 -1.57 3.67 34.48
N GLU A 22 -2.82 3.76 34.92
CA GLU A 22 -3.96 3.97 34.04
C GLU A 22 -4.59 5.35 34.28
N THR A 23 -4.88 6.04 33.19
CA THR A 23 -5.79 7.18 33.13
C THR A 23 -7.03 6.80 32.31
N SER A 24 -7.98 7.73 32.19
CA SER A 24 -9.19 7.52 31.40
C SER A 24 -8.91 7.31 29.91
N ASP A 25 -7.84 7.92 29.39
CA ASP A 25 -7.48 7.98 27.95
C ASP A 25 -6.19 7.22 27.61
N ARG A 26 -5.39 6.83 28.61
CA ARG A 26 -4.05 6.29 28.42
C ARG A 26 -3.70 5.22 29.44
N ILE A 27 -2.93 4.23 28.99
CA ILE A 27 -2.25 3.26 29.85
C ILE A 27 -0.74 3.47 29.68
N VAL A 28 -0.06 3.76 30.78
CA VAL A 28 1.39 3.90 30.83
C VAL A 28 1.96 2.65 31.47
N VAL A 29 2.70 1.87 30.68
CA VAL A 29 3.37 0.65 31.13
C VAL A 29 4.85 0.98 31.26
N GLU A 30 5.38 0.96 32.47
CA GLU A 30 6.82 1.01 32.67
C GLU A 30 7.37 -0.40 32.51
N VAL A 31 8.38 -0.51 31.63
CA VAL A 31 9.05 -1.78 31.38
C VAL A 31 10.55 -1.63 31.47
N LYS A 32 11.24 -2.71 31.79
CA LYS A 32 12.69 -2.76 31.89
C LYS A 32 13.21 -3.90 31.02
N SER A 33 14.25 -3.63 30.24
CA SER A 33 14.96 -4.68 29.52
C SER A 33 15.66 -5.64 30.49
N ARG A 34 15.78 -6.90 30.10
CA ARG A 34 16.52 -7.96 30.82
C ARG A 34 17.78 -8.40 30.06
N THR A 35 18.13 -7.72 28.98
CA THR A 35 19.34 -8.03 28.20
C THR A 35 20.61 -7.88 29.04
N LYS A 36 21.58 -8.74 28.76
CA LYS A 36 22.88 -8.79 29.48
C LYS A 36 24.07 -8.43 28.59
N SER A 37 23.89 -8.54 27.27
CA SER A 37 24.87 -8.18 26.26
C SER A 37 24.17 -7.68 25.01
N GLN A 38 24.92 -6.99 24.15
CA GLN A 38 24.45 -6.53 22.86
C GLN A 38 25.64 -6.40 21.91
N LYS A 39 25.42 -6.64 20.61
CA LYS A 39 26.43 -6.37 19.57
C LYS A 39 26.53 -4.88 19.29
N CYS A 40 27.75 -4.36 19.19
CA CYS A 40 27.98 -2.98 18.78
C CYS A 40 27.47 -2.80 17.33
N PRO A 41 26.60 -1.82 17.06
CA PRO A 41 26.05 -1.62 15.72
C PRO A 41 27.09 -1.12 14.71
N SER A 42 28.22 -0.58 15.17
CA SER A 42 29.30 -0.11 14.28
C SER A 42 30.31 -1.19 13.91
N CYS A 43 30.71 -2.07 14.84
CA CYS A 43 31.77 -3.07 14.58
C CYS A 43 31.34 -4.53 14.77
N GLY A 44 30.09 -4.78 15.18
CA GLY A 44 29.55 -6.13 15.40
C GLY A 44 30.07 -6.84 16.67
N CYS A 45 31.08 -6.29 17.34
CA CYS A 45 31.66 -6.86 18.55
C CYS A 45 30.62 -6.93 19.68
N GLU A 46 30.47 -8.11 20.29
CA GLU A 46 29.58 -8.29 21.43
C GLU A 46 30.16 -7.63 22.68
N SER A 47 29.31 -6.89 23.40
CA SER A 47 29.67 -6.30 24.68
C SER A 47 28.61 -6.54 25.74
N ASN A 48 29.11 -6.85 26.94
CA ASN A 48 28.38 -6.91 28.20
C ASN A 48 28.82 -5.81 29.18
N GLN A 49 29.69 -4.89 28.75
CA GLN A 49 30.19 -3.81 29.61
C GLN A 49 29.12 -2.74 29.82
N TYR A 50 28.47 -2.78 30.98
CA TYR A 50 27.49 -1.79 31.36
C TYR A 50 28.08 -0.37 31.39
N HIS A 51 27.35 0.59 30.81
CA HIS A 51 27.67 2.00 30.90
C HIS A 51 26.65 2.78 31.72
N SER A 52 25.38 2.72 31.31
CA SER A 52 24.26 3.43 31.94
C SER A 52 22.93 2.85 31.46
N THR A 53 21.82 3.30 32.05
CA THR A 53 20.48 3.09 31.49
C THR A 53 19.90 4.41 30.99
N TYR A 54 18.87 4.32 30.16
CA TYR A 54 18.09 5.47 29.72
C TYR A 54 16.64 5.07 29.50
N LYS A 55 15.72 6.05 29.62
CA LYS A 55 14.30 5.84 29.38
C LYS A 55 13.92 6.21 27.96
N ARG A 56 13.15 5.35 27.29
CA ARG A 56 12.53 5.60 25.98
C ARG A 56 11.02 5.58 26.10
N LYS A 57 10.38 6.48 25.38
CA LYS A 57 8.93 6.51 25.19
C LYS A 57 8.59 5.83 23.87
N ILE A 58 7.84 4.73 23.93
CA ILE A 58 7.45 3.92 22.77
C ILE A 58 5.95 3.73 22.79
N SER A 59 5.24 4.15 21.75
CA SER A 59 3.81 3.88 21.61
C SER A 59 3.59 2.41 21.22
N ASP A 60 2.51 1.84 21.72
CA ASP A 60 2.15 0.44 21.50
C ASP A 60 0.68 0.28 21.10
N LEU A 61 0.26 -0.95 20.83
CA LEU A 61 -1.14 -1.24 20.49
C LEU A 61 -2.09 -0.74 21.59
N PRO A 62 -3.22 -0.12 21.21
CA PRO A 62 -4.20 0.36 22.17
C PRO A 62 -4.85 -0.80 22.92
N ILE A 63 -5.18 -0.58 24.20
CA ILE A 63 -5.89 -1.54 25.03
C ILE A 63 -7.27 -0.97 25.32
N LEU A 64 -8.32 -1.66 24.84
CA LEU A 64 -9.72 -1.24 24.99
C LEU A 64 -9.96 0.21 24.49
N GLY A 65 -9.32 0.58 23.38
CA GLY A 65 -9.42 1.92 22.78
C GLY A 65 -8.59 3.01 23.48
N ARG A 66 -7.92 2.69 24.60
CA ARG A 66 -7.02 3.62 25.30
C ARG A 66 -5.62 3.56 24.69
N SER A 67 -5.00 4.73 24.58
CA SER A 67 -3.63 4.84 24.06
C SER A 67 -2.64 4.15 25.00
N VAL A 68 -1.69 3.37 24.46
CA VAL A 68 -0.66 2.71 25.29
C VAL A 68 0.69 3.37 25.06
N LEU A 69 1.33 3.78 26.15
CA LEU A 69 2.70 4.26 26.16
C LEU A 69 3.58 3.37 27.02
N LEU A 70 4.64 2.86 26.41
CA LEU A 70 5.70 2.17 27.11
C LEU A 70 6.77 3.16 27.51
N ILE A 71 7.13 3.17 28.79
CA ILE A 71 8.35 3.80 29.29
C ILE A 71 9.37 2.69 29.48
N VAL A 72 10.19 2.47 28.46
CA VAL A 72 11.20 1.41 28.46
C VAL A 72 12.49 1.92 29.10
N THR A 73 12.93 1.28 30.17
CA THR A 73 14.27 1.45 30.73
C THR A 73 15.21 0.50 30.00
N ALA A 74 16.02 1.07 29.12
CA ALA A 74 16.95 0.35 28.25
C ALA A 74 18.41 0.61 28.65
N TYR A 75 19.29 -0.34 28.38
CA TYR A 75 20.72 -0.34 28.68
C TYR A 75 21.54 0.36 27.59
N LYS A 76 22.66 0.94 28.02
CA LYS A 76 23.78 1.36 27.19
C LYS A 76 25.00 0.54 27.58
N TYR A 77 25.74 0.09 26.57
CA TYR A 77 26.96 -0.68 26.72
C TYR A 77 28.17 0.11 26.20
N ARG A 78 29.35 -0.16 26.76
CA ARG A 78 30.64 0.28 26.20
C ARG A 78 31.12 -0.73 25.18
N CYS A 79 31.62 -0.30 24.03
CA CYS A 79 32.19 -1.22 23.04
C CYS A 79 33.50 -1.82 23.57
N ASN A 80 33.62 -3.16 23.46
CA ASN A 80 34.83 -3.89 23.83
C ASN A 80 35.95 -3.73 22.80
N ASN A 81 35.62 -3.35 21.56
CA ASN A 81 36.61 -3.09 20.53
C ASN A 81 37.24 -1.71 20.73
N ILE A 82 38.53 -1.70 21.07
CA ILE A 82 39.33 -0.49 21.34
C ILE A 82 39.41 0.42 20.12
N ASP A 83 39.43 -0.14 18.91
CA ASP A 83 39.56 0.61 17.66
C ASP A 83 38.21 1.10 17.10
N CYS A 84 37.09 0.73 17.74
CA CYS A 84 35.78 1.16 17.30
C CYS A 84 35.53 2.64 17.62
N ASN A 85 35.08 3.42 16.64
CA ASN A 85 34.69 4.83 16.85
C ASN A 85 33.48 4.97 17.78
N GLN A 86 32.58 3.99 17.78
CA GLN A 86 31.42 3.97 18.67
C GLN A 86 31.78 3.37 20.03
N LYS A 87 32.22 4.23 20.96
CA LYS A 87 32.60 3.81 22.32
C LYS A 87 31.43 3.40 23.20
N VAL A 88 30.25 3.97 22.99
CA VAL A 88 29.02 3.66 23.72
C VAL A 88 27.88 3.49 22.74
N PHE A 89 27.07 2.46 22.96
CA PHE A 89 25.88 2.20 22.15
C PHE A 89 24.71 1.77 23.04
N ALA A 90 23.50 2.06 22.56
CA ALA A 90 22.28 1.62 23.23
C ALA A 90 21.89 0.23 22.76
N GLU A 91 21.23 -0.51 23.64
CA GLU A 91 20.64 -1.78 23.27
C GLU A 91 19.53 -1.62 22.21
N GLU A 92 19.41 -2.63 21.35
CA GLU A 92 18.24 -2.84 20.51
C GLU A 92 17.24 -3.75 21.23
N LEU A 93 15.96 -3.38 21.19
CA LEU A 93 14.87 -4.23 21.69
C LEU A 93 14.42 -5.12 20.52
N HIS A 94 15.23 -6.12 20.20
CA HIS A 94 15.10 -6.90 18.98
C HIS A 94 13.70 -7.53 18.84
N GLY A 95 13.11 -7.44 17.65
CA GLY A 95 11.73 -7.92 17.39
C GLY A 95 10.62 -7.10 18.07
N PHE A 96 10.95 -6.19 18.98
CA PHE A 96 9.98 -5.37 19.71
C PHE A 96 9.98 -3.92 19.26
N ALA A 97 11.13 -3.25 19.29
CA ALA A 97 11.31 -1.89 18.80
C ALA A 97 12.77 -1.63 18.43
N GLY A 98 13.03 -1.38 17.14
CA GLY A 98 14.39 -1.12 16.64
C GLY A 98 15.03 0.16 17.19
N TRP A 99 16.29 0.40 16.79
CA TRP A 99 17.01 1.62 17.17
C TRP A 99 16.24 2.90 16.83
N TYR A 100 16.21 3.83 17.78
CA TYR A 100 15.54 5.14 17.67
C TYR A 100 14.03 5.10 17.39
N ARG A 101 13.42 3.90 17.26
CA ARG A 101 11.98 3.77 17.03
C ARG A 101 11.18 4.23 18.23
N ARG A 102 10.05 4.86 17.92
CA ARG A 102 9.09 5.38 18.90
C ARG A 102 7.77 4.60 18.90
N ARG A 103 7.72 3.48 18.19
CA ARG A 103 6.58 2.57 18.08
C ARG A 103 7.09 1.14 18.15
N THR A 104 6.30 0.25 18.74
CA THR A 104 6.55 -1.19 18.66
C THR A 104 6.36 -1.69 17.23
N ALA A 105 7.05 -2.77 16.86
CA ALA A 105 6.91 -3.38 15.54
C ALA A 105 5.45 -3.75 15.24
N ARG A 106 4.77 -4.37 16.20
CA ARG A 106 3.34 -4.71 16.12
C ARG A 106 2.42 -3.50 15.90
N LEU A 107 2.74 -2.34 16.47
CA LEU A 107 1.98 -1.12 16.20
C LEU A 107 2.24 -0.60 14.79
N GLU A 108 3.48 -0.64 14.32
CA GLU A 108 3.79 -0.27 12.93
C GLU A 108 3.08 -1.20 11.93
N ASP A 109 3.02 -2.50 12.18
CA ASP A 109 2.31 -3.47 11.33
C ASP A 109 0.81 -3.18 11.23
N LEU A 110 0.17 -2.83 12.36
CA LEU A 110 -1.23 -2.40 12.36
C LEU A 110 -1.43 -1.14 11.52
N ILE A 111 -0.57 -0.12 11.71
CA ILE A 111 -0.66 1.14 10.95
C ILE A 111 -0.49 0.87 9.45
N LEU A 112 0.48 0.04 9.06
CA LEU A 112 0.71 -0.33 7.67
C LEU A 112 -0.51 -1.05 7.07
N THR A 113 -1.11 -1.98 7.82
CA THR A 113 -2.30 -2.72 7.37
C THR A 113 -3.49 -1.79 7.08
N ILE A 114 -3.72 -0.80 7.95
CA ILE A 114 -4.78 0.20 7.75
C ILE A 114 -4.43 1.11 6.56
N ALA A 115 -3.16 1.52 6.46
CA ALA A 115 -2.68 2.41 5.42
C ALA A 115 -2.75 1.77 4.02
N SER A 116 -2.56 0.45 3.89
CA SER A 116 -2.69 -0.26 2.61
C SER A 116 -4.10 -0.22 2.03
N ASN A 117 -5.12 0.11 2.84
CA ASN A 117 -6.53 0.11 2.45
C ASN A 117 -7.17 1.50 2.49
N SER A 118 -6.37 2.55 2.67
CA SER A 118 -6.88 3.92 2.81
C SER A 118 -5.85 4.97 2.37
N SER A 119 -6.24 6.24 2.33
CA SER A 119 -5.27 7.32 2.21
C SER A 119 -4.51 7.49 3.54
N CYS A 120 -3.30 8.04 3.50
CA CYS A 120 -2.50 8.27 4.72
C CYS A 120 -3.23 9.18 5.73
N GLU A 121 -3.96 10.19 5.25
CA GLU A 121 -4.82 11.03 6.10
C GLU A 121 -6.05 10.30 6.63
N GLY A 122 -6.63 9.40 5.85
CA GLY A 122 -7.71 8.52 6.31
C GLY A 122 -7.22 7.57 7.41
N CYS A 123 -6.07 6.92 7.19
CA CYS A 123 -5.41 6.05 8.16
C CYS A 123 -5.08 6.80 9.46
N SER A 124 -4.53 8.02 9.37
CA SER A 124 -4.28 8.90 10.52
C SER A 124 -5.55 9.12 11.37
N ARG A 125 -6.68 9.45 10.73
CA ARG A 125 -7.97 9.64 11.42
C ARG A 125 -8.45 8.34 12.08
N ILE A 126 -8.39 7.21 11.38
CA ILE A 126 -8.78 5.90 11.92
C ILE A 126 -7.90 5.54 13.13
N CYS A 127 -6.59 5.71 13.02
CA CYS A 127 -5.64 5.49 14.09
C CYS A 127 -5.98 6.33 15.32
N LYS A 128 -6.32 7.62 15.12
CA LYS A 128 -6.73 8.51 16.21
C LYS A 128 -7.96 7.99 16.95
N TYR A 129 -8.98 7.50 16.25
CA TYR A 129 -10.16 6.87 16.87
C TYR A 129 -9.83 5.59 17.65
N MET A 130 -8.77 4.89 17.27
CA MET A 130 -8.28 3.70 17.97
C MET A 130 -7.36 4.03 19.16
N GLY A 131 -7.06 5.31 19.43
CA GLY A 131 -6.11 5.71 20.47
C GLY A 131 -4.64 5.69 20.04
N ILE A 132 -4.37 5.75 18.73
CA ILE A 132 -3.03 5.76 18.15
C ILE A 132 -2.74 7.14 17.55
N ASP A 133 -1.72 7.83 18.07
CA ASP A 133 -1.31 9.13 17.57
C ASP A 133 -0.22 9.01 16.48
N VAL A 134 -0.62 9.25 15.22
CA VAL A 134 0.26 9.21 14.05
C VAL A 134 -0.27 10.12 12.94
N SER A 135 0.61 10.92 12.35
CA SER A 135 0.26 11.80 11.22
C SER A 135 0.31 11.07 9.88
N GLY A 136 -0.39 11.60 8.87
CA GLY A 136 -0.30 11.13 7.48
C GLY A 136 1.13 11.07 6.96
N ASP A 137 1.93 12.12 7.17
CA ASP A 137 3.36 12.15 6.79
C ASP A 137 4.19 11.05 7.46
N THR A 138 3.84 10.70 8.71
CA THR A 138 4.51 9.59 9.39
C THR A 138 4.13 8.27 8.76
N ILE A 139 2.86 8.08 8.40
CA ILE A 139 2.38 6.89 7.69
C ILE A 139 3.07 6.74 6.33
N ILE A 140 3.21 7.83 5.56
CA ILE A 140 3.96 7.82 4.29
C ILE A 140 5.39 7.31 4.52
N ARG A 141 6.10 7.84 5.53
CA ARG A 141 7.47 7.37 5.86
C ARG A 141 7.50 5.90 6.30
N LEU A 142 6.47 5.42 7.00
CA LEU A 142 6.36 4.00 7.35
C LEU A 142 6.20 3.14 6.08
N LEU A 143 5.31 3.53 5.16
CA LEU A 143 5.05 2.84 3.90
C LEU A 143 6.29 2.81 2.99
N MET A 144 6.96 3.95 2.80
CA MET A 144 8.17 4.03 1.96
C MET A 144 9.27 3.09 2.47
N ARG A 145 9.52 3.12 3.78
CA ARG A 145 10.50 2.22 4.40
C ARG A 145 10.08 0.74 4.32
N TYR A 146 8.78 0.46 4.37
CA TYR A 146 8.28 -0.90 4.16
C TYR A 146 8.53 -1.35 2.72
N ALA A 147 8.27 -0.48 1.73
CA ALA A 147 8.51 -0.75 0.33
C ALA A 147 10.00 -0.99 0.01
N GLU A 148 10.90 -0.19 0.58
CA GLU A 148 12.37 -0.34 0.42
C GLU A 148 12.90 -1.70 0.90
N ARG A 149 12.19 -2.37 1.81
CA ARG A 149 12.59 -3.69 2.34
C ARG A 149 12.07 -4.86 1.51
N GLN A 150 11.16 -4.60 0.57
CA GLN A 150 10.62 -5.65 -0.27
C GLN A 150 11.58 -5.90 -1.42
N ASP A 151 12.07 -7.15 -1.51
CA ASP A 151 12.79 -7.58 -2.71
C ASP A 151 11.74 -7.93 -3.77
N VAL A 152 11.66 -7.10 -4.80
CA VAL A 152 10.67 -7.26 -5.87
C VAL A 152 11.34 -7.96 -7.04
N SER A 153 11.06 -9.25 -7.18
CA SER A 153 11.44 -10.06 -8.34
C SER A 153 10.22 -10.28 -9.24
N CYS A 154 10.49 -10.63 -10.50
CA CYS A 154 9.45 -11.00 -11.46
C CYS A 154 9.79 -12.30 -12.18
N SER A 155 8.75 -13.03 -12.55
CA SER A 155 8.85 -14.19 -13.42
C SER A 155 9.22 -13.82 -14.85
N GLU A 156 9.43 -14.83 -15.70
CA GLU A 156 9.75 -14.66 -17.13
C GLU A 156 8.58 -14.07 -17.96
N ILE A 157 7.38 -13.96 -17.38
CA ILE A 157 6.17 -13.51 -18.06
C ILE A 157 5.65 -12.24 -17.39
N ILE A 158 5.60 -11.13 -18.14
CA ILE A 158 5.16 -9.83 -17.62
C ILE A 158 4.05 -9.21 -18.46
N GLY A 159 3.32 -8.28 -17.85
CA GLY A 159 2.37 -7.37 -18.45
C GLY A 159 2.91 -5.95 -18.43
N VAL A 160 2.74 -5.22 -19.52
CA VAL A 160 3.13 -3.81 -19.66
C VAL A 160 1.90 -3.00 -20.06
N ASP A 161 1.57 -1.98 -19.27
CA ASP A 161 0.41 -1.11 -19.52
C ASP A 161 0.69 0.35 -19.09
N ASP A 162 -0.17 1.27 -19.53
CA ASP A 162 -0.16 2.68 -19.13
C ASP A 162 -0.73 2.83 -17.70
N TRP A 163 0.04 3.43 -16.80
CA TRP A 163 -0.44 3.89 -15.50
C TRP A 163 -0.76 5.38 -15.54
N ALA A 164 -1.95 5.79 -15.12
CA ALA A 164 -2.29 7.21 -15.04
C ALA A 164 -2.08 7.74 -13.61
N TYR A 165 -1.05 8.57 -13.40
CA TYR A 165 -0.91 9.34 -12.16
C TYR A 165 -2.06 10.34 -12.00
N LYS A 166 -2.39 11.02 -13.11
CA LYS A 166 -3.56 11.87 -13.24
C LYS A 166 -4.15 11.67 -14.64
N LYS A 167 -5.33 11.06 -14.69
CA LYS A 167 -6.01 10.72 -15.95
C LYS A 167 -6.10 11.94 -16.87
N GLY A 168 -5.60 11.77 -18.09
CA GLY A 168 -5.57 12.82 -19.12
C GLY A 168 -4.41 13.82 -19.01
N GLN A 169 -3.47 13.65 -18.07
CA GLN A 169 -2.32 14.54 -17.91
C GLN A 169 -0.99 13.80 -17.86
N THR A 170 -0.78 13.00 -16.83
CA THR A 170 0.52 12.37 -16.56
C THR A 170 0.37 10.86 -16.47
N TYR A 171 1.20 10.18 -17.25
CA TYR A 171 1.21 8.73 -17.41
C TYR A 171 2.61 8.17 -17.13
N GLY A 172 2.64 6.98 -16.54
CA GLY A 172 3.80 6.12 -16.38
C GLY A 172 3.55 4.77 -17.04
N THR A 173 4.51 3.87 -16.94
CA THR A 173 4.42 2.49 -17.43
C THR A 173 4.36 1.56 -16.23
N LEU A 174 3.29 0.77 -16.12
CA LEU A 174 3.14 -0.28 -15.12
C LEU A 174 3.68 -1.60 -15.68
N ILE A 175 4.54 -2.25 -14.91
CA ILE A 175 4.97 -3.63 -15.17
C ILE A 175 4.36 -4.52 -14.10
N CYS A 176 3.64 -5.55 -14.53
CA CYS A 176 3.04 -6.56 -13.66
C CYS A 176 3.61 -7.94 -13.97
N ASP A 177 3.89 -8.74 -12.95
CA ASP A 177 4.20 -10.16 -13.14
C ASP A 177 2.91 -10.91 -13.45
N GLN A 178 2.88 -11.63 -14.59
CA GLN A 178 1.67 -12.33 -15.02
C GLN A 178 1.42 -13.65 -14.31
N ARG A 179 2.39 -14.17 -13.56
CA ARG A 179 2.18 -15.36 -12.72
C ARG A 179 1.62 -15.00 -11.35
N THR A 180 2.12 -13.92 -10.76
CA THR A 180 1.72 -13.51 -9.39
C THR A 180 0.60 -12.47 -9.38
N HIS A 181 0.32 -11.84 -10.54
CA HIS A 181 -0.60 -10.72 -10.69
C HIS A 181 -0.26 -9.51 -9.82
N LYS A 182 1.02 -9.35 -9.49
CA LYS A 182 1.52 -8.24 -8.67
C LYS A 182 2.25 -7.21 -9.52
N PRO A 183 2.09 -5.91 -9.23
CA PRO A 183 2.97 -4.87 -9.74
C PRO A 183 4.43 -5.16 -9.35
N VAL A 184 5.32 -5.04 -10.33
CA VAL A 184 6.77 -5.24 -10.19
C VAL A 184 7.48 -3.90 -10.27
N ALA A 185 7.06 -3.04 -11.20
CA ALA A 185 7.65 -1.73 -11.39
C ALA A 185 6.60 -0.72 -11.85
N LEU A 186 6.78 0.52 -11.42
CA LEU A 186 6.11 1.68 -11.97
C LEU A 186 7.19 2.62 -12.49
N LEU A 187 7.22 2.81 -13.80
CA LEU A 187 8.25 3.59 -14.50
C LEU A 187 7.66 4.93 -14.95
N ASP A 188 8.50 5.95 -15.03
CA ASP A 188 8.07 7.26 -15.49
C ASP A 188 7.95 7.32 -17.01
N GLY A 189 6.88 7.97 -17.48
CA GLY A 189 6.58 8.09 -18.91
C GLY A 189 6.02 6.82 -19.55
N ARG A 190 5.65 6.96 -20.82
CA ARG A 190 5.06 5.90 -21.66
C ARG A 190 5.65 5.83 -23.08
N ASP A 191 6.77 6.52 -23.29
CA ASP A 191 7.46 6.54 -24.58
C ASP A 191 8.34 5.29 -24.81
N GLY A 192 8.44 4.42 -23.80
CA GLY A 192 9.24 3.20 -23.82
C GLY A 192 10.71 3.39 -23.42
N SER A 193 11.17 4.60 -23.12
CA SER A 193 12.57 4.87 -22.76
C SER A 193 12.97 4.21 -21.44
N GLU A 194 12.19 4.41 -20.37
CA GLU A 194 12.41 3.77 -19.07
C GLU A 194 12.17 2.26 -19.12
N LEU A 195 11.20 1.81 -19.94
CA LEU A 195 10.98 0.38 -20.17
C LEU A 195 12.23 -0.30 -20.74
N LYS A 196 12.93 0.32 -21.69
CA LYS A 196 14.19 -0.23 -22.24
C LYS A 196 15.24 -0.42 -21.15
N LYS A 197 15.46 0.59 -20.31
CA LYS A 197 16.44 0.53 -19.21
C LYS A 197 16.09 -0.59 -18.24
N TRP A 198 14.80 -0.73 -17.92
CA TRP A 198 14.34 -1.80 -17.05
C TRP A 198 14.56 -3.19 -17.65
N LEU A 199 14.23 -3.38 -18.93
CA LEU A 199 14.42 -4.66 -19.64
C LEU A 199 15.90 -5.04 -19.81
N GLN A 200 16.82 -4.07 -19.92
CA GLN A 200 18.26 -4.33 -19.98
C GLN A 200 18.78 -5.08 -18.74
N ASN A 201 18.14 -4.83 -17.58
CA ASN A 201 18.45 -5.49 -16.32
C ASN A 201 17.62 -6.75 -16.06
N ASN A 202 16.61 -7.03 -16.90
CA ASN A 202 15.65 -8.14 -16.77
C ASN A 202 15.60 -8.97 -18.05
N LYS A 203 16.75 -9.54 -18.44
CA LYS A 203 16.89 -10.30 -19.70
C LYS A 203 16.32 -11.73 -19.65
N HIS A 204 15.90 -12.18 -18.47
CA HIS A 204 15.25 -13.47 -18.27
C HIS A 204 13.79 -13.48 -18.75
N ILE A 205 13.22 -12.33 -19.13
CA ILE A 205 11.86 -12.23 -19.66
C ILE A 205 11.78 -12.94 -21.02
N THR A 206 10.79 -13.81 -21.18
CA THR A 206 10.54 -14.59 -22.41
C THR A 206 9.22 -14.22 -23.07
N MET A 207 8.26 -13.67 -22.32
CA MET A 207 6.94 -13.32 -22.81
C MET A 207 6.41 -12.02 -22.21
N ILE A 208 5.88 -11.15 -23.06
CA ILE A 208 5.33 -9.86 -22.65
C ILE A 208 3.93 -9.70 -23.23
N THR A 209 2.96 -9.56 -22.33
CA THR A 209 1.62 -9.07 -22.66
C THR A 209 1.62 -7.55 -22.61
N ARG A 210 1.05 -6.89 -23.61
CA ARG A 210 0.98 -5.43 -23.64
C ARG A 210 -0.23 -4.93 -24.40
N ASP A 211 -0.51 -3.65 -24.24
CA ASP A 211 -1.42 -2.94 -25.13
C ASP A 211 -0.90 -2.94 -26.59
N ARG A 212 -1.64 -2.32 -27.50
CA ARG A 212 -1.25 -2.24 -28.92
C ARG A 212 -0.44 -0.99 -29.27
N ALA A 213 0.08 -0.26 -28.28
CA ALA A 213 0.90 0.92 -28.56
C ALA A 213 2.22 0.53 -29.23
N SER A 214 2.57 1.26 -30.30
CA SER A 214 3.78 1.02 -31.07
C SER A 214 5.06 1.32 -30.29
N ALA A 215 4.99 2.24 -29.33
CA ALA A 215 6.13 2.65 -28.50
C ALA A 215 6.69 1.47 -27.68
N TYR A 216 5.83 0.74 -26.96
CA TYR A 216 6.25 -0.43 -26.19
C TYR A 216 6.72 -1.57 -27.09
N ALA A 217 6.01 -1.84 -28.19
CA ALA A 217 6.41 -2.88 -29.13
C ALA A 217 7.84 -2.67 -29.65
N LYS A 218 8.13 -1.44 -30.08
CA LYS A 218 9.46 -1.04 -30.54
C LYS A 218 10.49 -1.13 -29.42
N ALA A 219 10.16 -0.64 -28.22
CA ALA A 219 11.06 -0.70 -27.07
C ALA A 219 11.46 -2.12 -26.68
N ILE A 220 10.49 -3.05 -26.68
CA ILE A 220 10.73 -4.46 -26.40
C ILE A 220 11.60 -5.09 -27.48
N SER A 221 11.23 -4.93 -28.76
CA SER A 221 11.97 -5.55 -29.87
C SER A 221 13.42 -5.08 -29.99
N GLU A 222 13.73 -3.86 -29.57
CA GLU A 222 15.10 -3.35 -29.57
C GLU A 222 15.98 -3.99 -28.48
N VAL A 223 15.42 -4.35 -27.33
CA VAL A 223 16.20 -4.87 -26.18
C VAL A 223 16.15 -6.39 -26.11
N LEU A 224 15.00 -6.98 -26.39
CA LEU A 224 14.70 -8.41 -26.33
C LEU A 224 14.00 -8.84 -27.63
N PRO A 225 14.75 -9.04 -28.74
CA PRO A 225 14.16 -9.33 -30.05
C PRO A 225 13.43 -10.67 -30.10
N ASP A 226 13.86 -11.65 -29.29
CA ASP A 226 13.32 -13.01 -29.29
C ASP A 226 12.10 -13.20 -28.35
N VAL A 227 11.69 -12.14 -27.64
CA VAL A 227 10.56 -12.20 -26.70
C VAL A 227 9.24 -12.27 -27.45
N MET A 228 8.38 -13.19 -27.01
CA MET A 228 7.02 -13.28 -27.52
C MET A 228 6.19 -12.10 -27.00
N GLN A 229 5.74 -11.24 -27.93
CA GLN A 229 4.82 -10.15 -27.62
C GLN A 229 3.38 -10.56 -27.89
N ILE A 230 2.55 -10.49 -26.86
CA ILE A 230 1.13 -10.86 -26.90
C ILE A 230 0.29 -9.60 -26.74
N ALA A 231 -0.67 -9.40 -27.63
CA ALA A 231 -1.65 -8.32 -27.49
C ALA A 231 -2.61 -8.65 -26.34
N ASP A 232 -2.80 -7.71 -25.41
CA ASP A 232 -3.72 -7.87 -24.30
C ASP A 232 -5.18 -8.02 -24.80
N ARG A 233 -5.84 -9.06 -24.28
CA ARG A 233 -7.21 -9.44 -24.61
C ARG A 233 -8.24 -8.34 -24.30
N PHE A 234 -8.06 -7.59 -23.21
CA PHE A 234 -9.00 -6.51 -22.83
C PHE A 234 -9.13 -5.50 -23.95
N HIS A 235 -8.02 -5.08 -24.56
CA HIS A 235 -8.06 -4.13 -25.67
C HIS A 235 -8.72 -4.73 -26.91
N LEU A 236 -8.52 -6.03 -27.21
CA LEU A 236 -9.21 -6.68 -28.32
C LEU A 236 -10.74 -6.66 -28.12
N HIS A 237 -11.21 -7.00 -26.92
CA HIS A 237 -12.63 -6.94 -26.57
C HIS A 237 -13.17 -5.51 -26.60
N GLN A 238 -12.44 -4.55 -26.06
CA GLN A 238 -12.83 -3.14 -26.07
C GLN A 238 -13.00 -2.59 -27.50
N ASN A 239 -12.10 -2.96 -28.41
CA ASN A 239 -12.19 -2.57 -29.81
C ASN A 239 -13.41 -3.20 -30.51
N LEU A 240 -13.68 -4.48 -30.25
CA LEU A 240 -14.85 -5.17 -30.79
C LEU A 240 -16.15 -4.51 -30.28
N LEU A 241 -16.27 -4.29 -28.97
CA LEU A 241 -17.45 -3.65 -28.39
C LEU A 241 -17.65 -2.24 -28.90
N LYS A 242 -16.57 -1.48 -29.10
CA LYS A 242 -16.63 -0.15 -29.72
C LYS A 242 -17.14 -0.24 -31.16
N ALA A 243 -16.60 -1.15 -31.97
CA ALA A 243 -17.06 -1.34 -33.35
C ALA A 243 -18.54 -1.72 -33.42
N ILE A 244 -19.00 -2.63 -32.56
CA ILE A 244 -20.43 -3.00 -32.45
C ILE A 244 -21.26 -1.79 -32.07
N LYS A 245 -20.85 -1.01 -31.06
CA LYS A 245 -21.53 0.21 -30.63
C LYS A 245 -21.62 1.24 -31.75
N ASP A 246 -20.56 1.41 -32.52
CA ASP A 246 -20.50 2.36 -33.64
C ASP A 246 -21.44 1.93 -34.79
N VAL A 247 -21.69 0.63 -34.98
CA VAL A 247 -22.68 0.13 -35.94
C VAL A 247 -24.10 0.30 -35.40
N LEU A 248 -24.36 -0.16 -34.17
CA LEU A 248 -25.68 -0.07 -33.56
C LEU A 248 -26.17 1.39 -33.44
N SER A 249 -25.27 2.32 -33.15
CA SER A 249 -25.62 3.75 -33.07
C SER A 249 -26.00 4.39 -34.41
N LYS A 250 -25.68 3.74 -35.54
CA LYS A 250 -26.14 4.15 -36.88
C LYS A 250 -27.51 3.57 -37.22
N GLU A 251 -27.77 2.32 -36.80
CA GLU A 251 -28.99 1.59 -37.13
C GLU A 251 -30.15 1.86 -36.16
N ILE A 252 -29.84 2.13 -34.89
CA ILE A 252 -30.84 2.32 -33.84
C ILE A 252 -31.02 3.82 -33.57
N PRO A 253 -32.26 4.34 -33.60
CA PRO A 253 -32.52 5.74 -33.28
C PRO A 253 -32.10 6.06 -31.84
N SER A 254 -31.52 7.24 -31.63
CA SER A 254 -31.03 7.71 -30.33
C SER A 254 -32.12 7.85 -29.25
N LYS A 255 -33.39 7.86 -29.67
CA LYS A 255 -34.57 7.80 -28.81
C LYS A 255 -35.49 6.71 -29.33
N ILE A 256 -35.75 5.71 -28.49
CA ILE A 256 -36.80 4.71 -28.73
C ILE A 256 -38.00 5.16 -27.90
N MET A 257 -39.06 5.59 -28.58
CA MET A 257 -40.35 5.85 -27.93
C MET A 257 -40.96 4.50 -27.58
N ILE A 258 -40.99 4.16 -26.30
CA ILE A 258 -41.76 3.03 -25.81
C ILE A 258 -43.20 3.52 -25.74
N SER A 259 -44.06 3.03 -26.64
CA SER A 259 -45.49 3.32 -26.57
C SER A 259 -46.09 2.59 -25.38
N ASP A 260 -46.63 3.33 -24.41
CA ASP A 260 -47.51 2.76 -23.39
C ASP A 260 -48.80 2.29 -24.08
N GLU A 261 -48.99 0.97 -24.15
CA GLU A 261 -50.24 0.33 -24.61
C GLU A 261 -51.42 0.54 -23.63
N SER A 262 -51.47 1.67 -22.90
CA SER A 262 -52.52 1.99 -21.93
C SER A 262 -53.53 3.03 -22.42
N SER A 263 -53.45 3.49 -23.67
CA SER A 263 -54.36 4.52 -24.22
C SER A 263 -55.26 4.04 -25.37
N ALA A 264 -55.40 2.73 -25.57
CA ALA A 264 -56.37 2.16 -26.49
C ALA A 264 -57.72 1.90 -25.80
N HIS A 265 -58.38 2.93 -25.27
CA HIS A 265 -59.84 2.89 -25.08
C HIS A 265 -60.46 4.29 -25.11
N GLU A 266 -61.50 4.38 -25.93
CA GLU A 266 -62.53 5.42 -26.00
C GLU A 266 -62.21 6.69 -26.79
N THR A 267 -62.74 6.73 -28.02
CA THR A 267 -63.72 7.78 -28.37
C THR A 267 -64.56 7.33 -29.57
N GLU A 268 -65.84 7.06 -29.33
CA GLU A 268 -66.87 6.95 -30.37
C GLU A 268 -67.02 8.27 -31.15
N PRO A 269 -67.46 8.23 -32.42
CA PRO A 269 -67.56 9.40 -33.27
C PRO A 269 -68.85 10.18 -32.99
N ARG A 270 -68.74 11.49 -32.71
CA ARG A 270 -69.87 12.44 -32.82
C ARG A 270 -69.77 13.25 -34.11
N LEU A 271 -70.86 13.17 -34.86
CA LEU A 271 -71.09 13.72 -36.19
C LEU A 271 -71.63 15.18 -36.14
N LYS A 272 -71.21 15.95 -37.17
CA LYS A 272 -71.79 17.21 -37.72
C LYS A 272 -71.46 18.50 -36.96
N THR A 273 -71.18 19.65 -37.59
CA THR A 273 -71.75 20.15 -38.85
C THR A 273 -70.84 21.22 -39.50
N GLU A 274 -70.93 21.32 -40.82
CA GLU A 274 -70.35 22.35 -41.69
C GLU A 274 -70.70 23.78 -41.26
N GLN A 275 -69.81 24.74 -41.56
CA GLN A 275 -70.23 26.02 -42.15
C GLN A 275 -69.07 26.74 -42.89
N ASN A 276 -69.32 26.94 -44.19
CA ASN A 276 -68.59 27.77 -45.15
C ASN A 276 -68.47 29.26 -44.74
N LYS A 277 -67.37 29.91 -45.14
CA LYS A 277 -67.29 31.23 -45.84
C LYS A 277 -65.82 31.61 -46.11
N LYS A 278 -65.36 31.54 -47.39
CA LYS A 278 -65.05 32.66 -48.31
C LYS A 278 -64.14 33.75 -47.70
N LYS A 279 -62.98 34.07 -48.26
CA LYS A 279 -62.71 34.49 -49.65
C LYS A 279 -61.39 33.93 -50.18
#